data_AF-A0A954DDS9-F1
#
_entry.id   AF-A0A954DDS9-F1
#
_cell.length_a   1.000
_cell.length_b   1.000
_cell.length_c   1.000
_cell.angle_alpha   90.00
_cell.angle_beta   90.00
_cell.angle_gamma   90.00
#
_symmetry.space_group_name_H-M   'P 1'
#
loop_
_entity.id
_entity.type
_entity.pdbx_description
1 polymer ?
#
loop_
_entity_poly.entity_id
_entity_poly.type
_entity_poly.pdbx_seq_one_letter_code
_entity_poly.pdbx_strand_id
1 'polypeptide(L)'
;MVWTRCLAISLALCVLGACLLVSPACDGRGGVVPPNRGPLTDLVLAVRAVAPRTRALLVGKRTKQAASCVTPLLRGSITDRVSIPPRPKMAFGGCATSLRLTSRRGRTPIEDFEISQNETRPFLVERLDRSEREQKALEDVTRLVRQLSESLSSSIDNGSDSSSMTRSEVPDGDDDVSQCLRELIDDLAAKRMADARHRVDNLAIHVERLTDLVRWLAFLDRNLLEALEFAARCRDQFVAADPYYRRQGYDTGSDFGRFPSGSALVHGEANYYEVERQAEGIFRVVEPCARGIEGVMLGEDPVALRHVLPTLWGAFRELRVGLPEAVRATLDDAASAPYARTRLTSVLFRGQSSGALPSMREALLALGRRRVRVGVHELFDVLTLRAGGYSCGFEWGDRFDPRIVAFAKGVGGDADAMFMSAYRLAHANYDPSRYVGGTHTLRSALGSKAFDCIRATDLLEAIYRQAGGTRSVEVRECRGGPSHTVAGHVQRRAGTWTVAVADALRPRHEGATSWPEGYATSEVAYAVEVYEPGLDTAIWSAGYVVTGPASGTRIDAALPFVPERSERREVRQYVRSPRYRGPQ
;
A
#
# COMPACT_ATOMS: atom_id res chain seq x y z
N MET A 1 -21.66 -29.83 45.76
CA MET A 1 -20.32 -30.47 45.87
C MET A 1 -19.73 -30.99 44.56
N VAL A 2 -20.50 -31.09 43.45
CA VAL A 2 -19.98 -31.56 42.15
C VAL A 2 -19.31 -30.43 41.33
N TRP A 3 -19.79 -29.19 41.48
CA TRP A 3 -19.29 -28.03 40.72
C TRP A 3 -17.88 -27.56 41.10
N THR A 4 -17.51 -27.69 42.38
CA THR A 4 -16.16 -27.33 42.86
C THR A 4 -15.08 -28.31 42.41
N ARG A 5 -15.44 -29.56 42.08
CA ARG A 5 -14.49 -30.55 41.55
C ARG A 5 -14.22 -30.37 40.05
N CYS A 6 -15.21 -29.95 39.27
CA CYS A 6 -15.02 -29.67 37.84
C CYS A 6 -14.17 -28.42 37.57
N LEU A 7 -14.27 -27.40 38.43
CA LEU A 7 -13.47 -26.18 38.31
C LEU A 7 -11.99 -26.42 38.67
N ALA A 8 -11.72 -27.25 39.68
CA ALA A 8 -10.36 -27.63 40.06
C ALA A 8 -9.66 -28.49 39.00
N ILE A 9 -10.40 -29.39 38.33
CA ILE A 9 -9.88 -30.21 37.23
C ILE A 9 -9.60 -29.36 35.98
N SER A 10 -10.45 -28.36 35.69
CA SER A 10 -10.24 -27.46 34.55
C SER A 10 -9.04 -26.51 34.77
N LEU A 11 -8.86 -26.00 36.00
CA LEU A 11 -7.69 -25.20 36.36
C LEU A 11 -6.39 -26.04 36.38
N ALA A 12 -6.44 -27.30 36.85
CA ALA A 12 -5.30 -28.20 36.79
C ALA A 12 -4.91 -28.57 35.35
N LEU A 13 -5.89 -28.73 34.44
CA LEU A 13 -5.65 -28.98 33.02
C LEU A 13 -5.13 -27.74 32.27
N CYS A 14 -5.55 -26.53 32.65
CA CYS A 14 -4.98 -25.29 32.10
C CYS A 14 -3.53 -25.06 32.58
N VAL A 15 -3.19 -25.43 33.82
CA VAL A 15 -1.82 -25.35 34.34
C VAL A 15 -0.92 -26.45 33.75
N LEU A 16 -1.43 -27.67 33.55
CA LEU A 16 -0.70 -28.75 32.87
C LEU A 16 -0.53 -28.49 31.36
N GLY A 17 -1.51 -27.86 30.70
CA GLY A 17 -1.40 -27.43 29.30
C GLY A 17 -0.42 -26.27 29.09
N ALA A 18 -0.29 -25.36 30.06
CA ALA A 18 0.69 -24.28 30.03
C ALA A 18 2.13 -24.76 30.33
N CYS A 19 2.30 -25.85 31.09
CA CYS A 19 3.61 -26.44 31.37
C CYS A 19 4.13 -27.39 30.26
N LEU A 20 3.28 -27.80 29.30
CA LEU A 20 3.67 -28.65 28.16
C LEU A 20 4.02 -27.89 26.87
N LEU A 21 4.04 -26.55 26.91
CA LEU A 21 4.51 -25.68 25.81
C LEU A 21 5.84 -24.97 26.12
N VAL A 22 6.57 -25.45 27.14
CA VAL A 22 7.99 -25.15 27.28
C VAL A 22 8.75 -26.06 26.32
N SER A 23 9.59 -25.44 25.49
CA SER A 23 10.55 -26.02 24.54
C SER A 23 11.04 -27.43 24.87
N PRO A 24 11.35 -28.27 23.86
CA PRO A 24 12.21 -29.42 24.10
C PRO A 24 13.57 -28.90 24.62
N ALA A 25 13.73 -28.98 25.94
CA ALA A 25 15.01 -28.83 26.59
C ALA A 25 15.92 -29.92 26.05
N CYS A 26 17.06 -29.45 25.58
CA CYS A 26 18.20 -30.21 25.13
C CYS A 26 18.49 -31.39 26.06
N ASP A 27 18.67 -32.56 25.46
CA ASP A 27 19.41 -33.65 26.10
C ASP A 27 20.74 -33.12 26.63
N GLY A 28 21.04 -33.49 27.88
CA GLY A 28 22.20 -33.07 28.64
C GLY A 28 23.53 -33.52 28.01
N ARG A 29 24.02 -32.73 27.06
CA ARG A 29 25.45 -32.58 26.79
C ARG A 29 25.84 -31.18 27.21
N GLY A 30 26.90 -31.07 28.01
CA GLY A 30 27.34 -29.85 28.68
C GLY A 30 27.12 -28.61 27.83
N GLY A 31 26.39 -27.64 28.40
CA GLY A 31 26.14 -26.35 27.79
C GLY A 31 27.47 -25.63 27.57
N VAL A 32 28.05 -25.86 26.39
CA VAL A 32 29.00 -24.95 25.79
C VAL A 32 28.26 -23.63 25.66
N VAL A 33 28.58 -22.67 26.52
CA VAL A 33 28.27 -21.26 26.26
C VAL A 33 28.69 -21.03 24.82
N PRO A 34 27.79 -20.69 23.88
CA PRO A 34 28.20 -20.46 22.51
C PRO A 34 29.34 -19.43 22.58
N PRO A 35 30.52 -19.73 21.99
CA PRO A 35 31.66 -18.82 22.05
C PRO A 35 31.15 -17.44 21.63
N ASN A 36 31.51 -16.37 22.35
CA ASN A 36 31.15 -14.99 22.04
C ASN A 36 31.26 -14.77 20.53
N ARG A 37 30.13 -14.87 19.82
CA ARG A 37 30.11 -14.73 18.37
C ARG A 37 30.20 -13.25 18.09
N GLY A 38 31.07 -12.86 17.16
CA GLY A 38 31.18 -11.47 16.76
C GLY A 38 29.85 -10.99 16.13
N PRO A 39 29.52 -9.68 16.20
CA PRO A 39 28.31 -9.13 15.59
C PRO A 39 28.13 -9.48 14.10
N LEU A 40 29.24 -9.60 13.36
CA LEU A 40 29.25 -10.01 11.96
C LEU A 40 28.78 -11.47 11.76
N THR A 41 29.22 -12.39 12.62
CA THR A 41 28.81 -13.81 12.55
C THR A 41 27.31 -13.95 12.81
N ASP A 42 26.78 -13.26 13.82
CA ASP A 42 25.36 -13.29 14.14
C ASP A 42 24.53 -12.72 12.99
N LEU A 43 24.99 -11.63 12.37
CA LEU A 43 24.36 -11.06 11.19
C LEU A 43 24.32 -12.04 10.01
N VAL A 44 25.44 -12.69 9.69
CA VAL A 44 25.52 -13.66 8.58
C VAL A 44 24.54 -14.81 8.80
N LEU A 45 24.50 -15.38 10.01
CA LEU A 45 23.60 -16.48 10.35
C LEU A 45 22.13 -16.05 10.26
N ALA A 46 21.80 -14.85 10.75
CA ALA A 46 20.46 -14.31 10.68
C ALA A 46 20.00 -14.09 9.23
N VAL A 47 20.85 -13.47 8.39
CA VAL A 47 20.56 -13.28 6.96
C VAL A 47 20.36 -14.61 6.26
N ARG A 48 21.24 -15.60 6.49
CA ARG A 48 21.14 -16.94 5.89
C ARG A 48 19.82 -17.64 6.24
N ALA A 49 19.32 -17.46 7.46
CA ALA A 49 18.07 -18.06 7.91
C ALA A 49 16.81 -17.33 7.38
N VAL A 50 16.89 -16.01 7.19
CA VAL A 50 15.72 -15.16 6.89
C VAL A 50 15.56 -14.88 5.39
N ALA A 51 16.65 -14.68 4.66
CA ALA A 51 16.59 -14.26 3.25
C ALA A 51 15.81 -15.24 2.34
N PRO A 52 16.03 -16.57 2.40
CA PRO A 52 15.28 -17.51 1.56
C PRO A 52 13.77 -17.52 1.85
N ARG A 53 13.38 -17.40 3.13
CA ARG A 53 11.98 -17.37 3.57
C ARG A 53 11.29 -16.08 3.17
N THR A 54 11.96 -14.94 3.38
CA THR A 54 11.49 -13.61 2.96
C THR A 54 11.31 -13.56 1.44
N ARG A 55 12.28 -14.10 0.69
CA ARG A 55 12.18 -14.22 -0.77
C ARG A 55 10.98 -15.06 -1.18
N ALA A 56 10.81 -16.24 -0.59
CA ALA A 56 9.67 -17.11 -0.88
C ALA A 56 8.32 -16.44 -0.53
N LEU A 57 8.27 -15.61 0.51
CA LEU A 57 7.08 -14.85 0.90
C LEU A 57 6.77 -13.73 -0.10
N LEU A 58 7.77 -12.91 -0.47
CA LEU A 58 7.56 -11.69 -1.28
C LEU A 58 7.48 -11.98 -2.79
N VAL A 59 8.33 -12.85 -3.32
CA VAL A 59 8.45 -13.10 -4.78
C VAL A 59 8.17 -14.55 -5.16
N GLY A 60 7.77 -15.40 -4.21
CA GLY A 60 7.36 -16.78 -4.48
C GLY A 60 8.44 -17.61 -5.19
N LYS A 61 8.02 -18.31 -6.25
CA LYS A 61 8.87 -19.20 -7.05
C LYS A 61 9.45 -18.55 -8.30
N ARG A 62 9.28 -17.24 -8.49
CA ARG A 62 9.84 -16.54 -9.67
C ARG A 62 11.35 -16.75 -9.75
N THR A 63 11.88 -16.90 -10.96
CA THR A 63 13.33 -16.95 -11.17
C THR A 63 13.93 -15.54 -11.08
N LYS A 64 15.22 -15.43 -10.77
CA LYS A 64 15.92 -14.13 -10.71
C LYS A 64 15.99 -13.41 -12.07
N GLN A 65 15.73 -14.12 -13.17
CA GLN A 65 15.76 -13.61 -14.55
C GLN A 65 14.36 -13.32 -15.12
N ALA A 66 13.28 -13.67 -14.38
CA ALA A 66 11.92 -13.43 -14.84
C ALA A 66 11.69 -11.93 -15.02
N ALA A 67 10.99 -11.55 -16.10
CA ALA A 67 10.49 -10.19 -16.31
C ALA A 67 9.68 -9.70 -15.10
N SER A 68 9.50 -8.39 -14.94
CA SER A 68 8.78 -7.86 -13.77
C SER A 68 7.31 -8.23 -13.77
N CYS A 69 6.76 -8.45 -12.57
CA CYS A 69 5.31 -8.58 -12.39
C CYS A 69 4.54 -7.30 -12.76
N VAL A 70 5.22 -6.15 -12.77
CA VAL A 70 4.63 -4.86 -13.15
C VAL A 70 5.30 -4.35 -14.43
N THR A 71 4.51 -4.21 -15.49
CA THR A 71 4.95 -3.53 -16.71
C THR A 71 4.85 -2.01 -16.52
N PRO A 72 5.93 -1.23 -16.74
CA PRO A 72 5.84 0.22 -16.76
C PRO A 72 4.87 0.68 -17.84
N LEU A 73 3.83 1.41 -17.44
CA LEU A 73 2.86 2.02 -18.35
C LEU A 73 3.17 3.52 -18.39
N LEU A 74 4.03 3.91 -19.32
CA LEU A 74 4.52 5.27 -19.44
C LEU A 74 3.43 6.20 -19.99
N ARG A 75 3.55 7.50 -19.72
CA ARG A 75 2.68 8.52 -20.31
C ARG A 75 2.69 8.39 -21.84
N GLY A 76 1.52 8.35 -22.45
CA GLY A 76 1.35 8.20 -23.90
C GLY A 76 1.48 6.76 -24.42
N SER A 77 1.80 5.78 -23.56
CA SER A 77 1.96 4.38 -23.97
C SER A 77 0.64 3.70 -24.34
N ILE A 78 -0.50 4.19 -23.81
CA ILE A 78 -1.82 3.66 -24.11
C ILE A 78 -2.46 4.55 -25.18
N THR A 79 -2.49 4.05 -26.40
CA THR A 79 -3.27 4.67 -27.49
C THR A 79 -4.66 4.03 -27.54
N ASP A 80 -5.64 4.72 -28.12
CA ASP A 80 -7.04 4.26 -28.20
C ASP A 80 -7.23 2.92 -28.98
N ARG A 81 -6.14 2.32 -29.48
CA ARG A 81 -6.09 1.03 -30.20
C ARG A 81 -5.26 -0.06 -29.52
N VAL A 82 -4.66 0.18 -28.36
CA VAL A 82 -3.85 -0.82 -27.66
C VAL A 82 -4.73 -1.57 -26.68
N SER A 83 -4.89 -2.87 -26.91
CA SER A 83 -5.29 -3.82 -25.90
C SER A 83 -4.37 -3.63 -24.69
N ILE A 84 -4.95 -3.34 -23.52
CA ILE A 84 -4.24 -3.31 -22.23
C ILE A 84 -3.19 -4.42 -22.28
N PRO A 85 -1.88 -4.12 -22.16
CA PRO A 85 -0.86 -5.13 -22.34
C PRO A 85 -1.26 -6.32 -21.48
N PRO A 86 -1.33 -7.53 -22.07
CA PRO A 86 -1.88 -8.68 -21.37
C PRO A 86 -1.17 -8.74 -20.03
N ARG A 87 -1.96 -8.79 -18.92
CA ARG A 87 -1.40 -8.98 -17.58
C ARG A 87 -0.31 -10.03 -17.73
N PRO A 88 0.96 -9.74 -17.38
CA PRO A 88 2.08 -10.60 -17.76
C PRO A 88 1.68 -12.04 -17.46
N LYS A 89 1.65 -12.87 -18.51
CA LYS A 89 1.01 -14.19 -18.45
C LYS A 89 1.45 -14.85 -17.15
N MET A 90 0.46 -15.08 -16.30
CA MET A 90 0.53 -15.67 -14.96
C MET A 90 1.29 -17.01 -14.87
N ALA A 91 1.77 -17.53 -15.99
CA ALA A 91 2.53 -18.76 -16.14
C ALA A 91 3.91 -18.76 -15.43
N PHE A 92 4.41 -17.62 -14.93
CA PHE A 92 5.75 -17.53 -14.36
C PHE A 92 5.79 -17.08 -12.89
N GLY A 93 4.86 -17.58 -12.07
CA GLY A 93 5.11 -17.79 -10.64
C GLY A 93 5.17 -16.55 -9.74
N GLY A 94 4.47 -15.45 -10.09
CA GLY A 94 4.25 -14.31 -9.20
C GLY A 94 3.63 -14.70 -7.85
N CYS A 95 3.54 -13.77 -6.90
CA CYS A 95 3.01 -14.05 -5.58
C CYS A 95 1.66 -14.78 -5.72
N ALA A 96 1.55 -16.00 -5.19
CA ALA A 96 0.37 -16.86 -5.30
C ALA A 96 -0.94 -16.16 -4.87
N THR A 97 -0.81 -15.06 -4.14
CA THR A 97 -1.86 -14.13 -3.74
C THR A 97 -2.57 -13.48 -4.91
N SER A 98 -1.90 -12.80 -5.84
CA SER A 98 -2.61 -12.11 -6.94
C SER A 98 -3.36 -13.13 -7.78
N LEU A 99 -2.73 -14.29 -8.01
CA LEU A 99 -3.34 -15.47 -8.61
C LEU A 99 -4.58 -15.92 -7.85
N ARG A 100 -4.53 -16.18 -6.54
CA ARG A 100 -5.71 -16.62 -5.77
C ARG A 100 -6.81 -15.56 -5.65
N LEU A 101 -6.43 -14.28 -5.58
CA LEU A 101 -7.40 -13.17 -5.53
C LEU A 101 -8.11 -12.97 -6.87
N THR A 102 -7.44 -13.27 -7.99
CA THR A 102 -7.97 -13.07 -9.36
C THR A 102 -8.45 -14.34 -10.06
N SER A 103 -8.06 -15.53 -9.60
CA SER A 103 -8.48 -16.83 -10.14
C SER A 103 -9.88 -17.23 -9.69
N ARG A 104 -10.71 -16.25 -9.35
CA ARG A 104 -12.08 -16.45 -8.89
C ARG A 104 -12.91 -17.05 -10.02
N ARG A 105 -13.83 -17.92 -9.63
CA ARG A 105 -14.65 -18.72 -10.56
C ARG A 105 -16.13 -18.71 -10.17
N GLY A 106 -16.54 -17.81 -9.27
CA GLY A 106 -17.96 -17.71 -8.92
C GLY A 106 -18.77 -17.37 -10.16
N ARG A 107 -19.90 -18.03 -10.32
CA ARG A 107 -20.82 -17.80 -11.45
C ARG A 107 -22.00 -16.95 -11.02
N THR A 108 -22.05 -16.57 -9.75
CA THR A 108 -23.04 -15.66 -9.20
C THR A 108 -22.43 -14.87 -8.03
N PRO A 109 -23.08 -13.76 -7.61
CA PRO A 109 -22.62 -12.98 -6.47
C PRO A 109 -22.48 -13.79 -5.17
N ILE A 110 -23.44 -14.68 -4.85
CA ILE A 110 -23.36 -15.45 -3.61
C ILE A 110 -22.25 -16.50 -3.64
N GLU A 111 -21.99 -17.12 -4.80
CA GLU A 111 -20.86 -18.05 -4.95
C GLU A 111 -19.52 -17.33 -4.76
N ASP A 112 -19.36 -16.13 -5.33
CA ASP A 112 -18.14 -15.32 -5.16
C ASP A 112 -17.95 -14.84 -3.72
N PHE A 113 -19.04 -14.52 -3.02
CA PHE A 113 -19.03 -14.25 -1.58
C PHE A 113 -18.53 -15.47 -0.81
N GLU A 114 -19.07 -16.65 -1.09
CA GLU A 114 -18.70 -17.90 -0.41
C GLU A 114 -17.23 -18.27 -0.66
N ILE A 115 -16.73 -18.16 -1.90
CA ILE A 115 -15.30 -18.32 -2.22
C ILE A 115 -14.45 -17.31 -1.43
N SER A 116 -14.90 -16.06 -1.34
CA SER A 116 -14.17 -15.03 -0.58
C SER A 116 -14.09 -15.36 0.92
N GLN A 117 -15.17 -15.86 1.53
CA GLN A 117 -15.19 -16.17 2.95
C GLN A 117 -14.56 -17.53 3.28
N ASN A 118 -14.69 -18.54 2.42
CA ASN A 118 -14.29 -19.92 2.71
C ASN A 118 -12.90 -20.27 2.17
N GLU A 119 -12.42 -19.58 1.13
CA GLU A 119 -11.09 -19.85 0.54
C GLU A 119 -10.14 -18.67 0.71
N THR A 120 -10.58 -17.44 0.36
CA THR A 120 -9.71 -16.27 0.39
C THR A 120 -9.35 -15.88 1.83
N ARG A 121 -10.34 -15.79 2.73
CA ARG A 121 -10.12 -15.42 4.14
C ARG A 121 -9.13 -16.38 4.85
N PRO A 122 -9.29 -17.72 4.86
CA PRO A 122 -8.32 -18.60 5.51
C PRO A 122 -6.89 -18.48 4.96
N PHE A 123 -6.76 -18.32 3.63
CA PHE A 123 -5.46 -18.08 3.01
C PHE A 123 -4.80 -16.78 3.49
N LEU A 124 -5.57 -15.69 3.60
CA LEU A 124 -5.06 -14.41 4.11
C LEU A 124 -4.64 -14.51 5.58
N VAL A 125 -5.36 -15.25 6.42
CA VAL A 125 -4.99 -15.49 7.83
C VAL A 125 -3.64 -16.22 7.90
N GLU A 126 -3.48 -17.32 7.19
CA GLU A 126 -2.22 -18.11 7.21
C GLU A 126 -1.02 -17.27 6.73
N ARG A 127 -1.23 -16.43 5.71
CA ARG A 127 -0.18 -15.57 5.16
C ARG A 127 0.12 -14.38 6.06
N LEU A 128 -0.87 -13.80 6.74
CA LEU A 128 -0.67 -12.75 7.73
C LEU A 128 0.25 -13.26 8.85
N ASP A 129 -0.06 -14.42 9.43
CA ASP A 129 0.75 -15.05 10.48
C ASP A 129 2.20 -15.26 10.02
N ARG A 130 2.39 -15.67 8.76
CA ARG A 130 3.73 -15.84 8.16
C ARG A 130 4.43 -14.50 8.01
N SER A 131 3.73 -13.49 7.51
CA SER A 131 4.29 -12.15 7.28
C SER A 131 4.70 -11.49 8.59
N GLU A 132 3.92 -11.62 9.65
CA GLU A 132 4.26 -11.09 10.97
C GLU A 132 5.49 -11.78 11.58
N ARG A 133 5.61 -13.11 11.43
CA ARG A 133 6.82 -13.84 11.86
C ARG A 133 8.07 -13.40 11.09
N GLU A 134 7.98 -13.29 9.77
CA GLU A 134 9.11 -12.85 8.94
C GLU A 134 9.46 -11.38 9.18
N GLN A 135 8.47 -10.51 9.42
CA GLN A 135 8.70 -9.11 9.79
C GLN A 135 9.55 -9.03 11.06
N LYS A 136 9.18 -9.76 12.11
CA LYS A 136 9.94 -9.78 13.37
C LYS A 136 11.38 -10.26 13.16
N ALA A 137 11.56 -11.31 12.34
CA ALA A 137 12.90 -11.83 12.05
C ALA A 137 13.76 -10.81 11.27
N LEU A 138 13.17 -10.06 10.34
CA LEU A 138 13.86 -8.98 9.62
C LEU A 138 14.15 -7.75 10.49
N GLU A 139 13.29 -7.45 11.47
CA GLU A 139 13.56 -6.41 12.47
C GLU A 139 14.78 -6.76 13.33
N ASP A 140 14.96 -8.04 13.69
CA ASP A 140 16.18 -8.52 14.35
C ASP A 140 17.42 -8.39 13.46
N VAL A 141 17.33 -8.74 12.17
CA VAL A 141 18.45 -8.54 11.22
C VAL A 141 18.76 -7.04 11.09
N THR A 142 17.75 -6.18 10.98
CA THR A 142 17.91 -4.73 10.92
C THR A 142 18.69 -4.21 12.14
N ARG A 143 18.33 -4.68 13.34
CA ARG A 143 19.03 -4.33 14.57
C ARG A 143 20.50 -4.76 14.54
N LEU A 144 20.79 -5.98 14.09
CA LEU A 144 22.16 -6.49 13.97
C LEU A 144 23.00 -5.68 12.97
N VAL A 145 22.43 -5.30 11.82
CA VAL A 145 23.13 -4.46 10.84
C VAL A 145 23.45 -3.07 11.43
N ARG A 146 22.51 -2.47 12.16
CA ARG A 146 22.74 -1.16 12.82
C ARG A 146 23.83 -1.24 13.88
N GLN A 147 23.80 -2.27 14.72
CA GLN A 147 24.85 -2.52 15.73
C GLN A 147 26.23 -2.68 15.09
N LEU A 148 26.32 -3.40 13.97
CA LEU A 148 27.57 -3.54 13.22
C LEU A 148 28.02 -2.21 12.62
N SER A 149 27.10 -1.44 12.04
CA SER A 149 27.37 -0.10 11.51
C SER A 149 27.95 0.84 12.59
N GLU A 150 27.31 0.92 13.75
CA GLU A 150 27.77 1.72 14.91
C GLU A 150 29.15 1.26 15.42
N SER A 151 29.38 -0.06 15.46
CA SER A 151 30.67 -0.63 15.88
C SER A 151 31.79 -0.27 14.91
N LEU A 152 31.52 -0.31 13.59
CA LEU A 152 32.49 0.07 12.57
C LEU A 152 32.82 1.56 12.59
N SER A 153 31.83 2.43 12.83
CA SER A 153 32.09 3.87 13.08
C SER A 153 33.04 4.05 14.26
N SER A 154 32.73 3.42 15.39
CA SER A 154 33.57 3.52 16.59
C SER A 154 34.99 2.98 16.36
N SER A 155 35.15 1.96 15.52
CA SER A 155 36.46 1.36 15.21
C SER A 155 37.29 2.24 14.28
N ILE A 156 36.65 2.92 13.31
CA ILE A 156 37.28 3.91 12.44
C ILE A 156 37.78 5.10 13.27
N ASP A 157 36.96 5.59 14.20
CA ASP A 157 37.29 6.75 15.03
C ASP A 157 38.42 6.45 16.04
N ASN A 158 38.52 5.21 16.52
CA ASN A 158 39.50 4.79 17.54
C ASN A 158 40.73 4.05 16.97
N GLY A 159 40.79 3.78 15.66
CA GLY A 159 41.91 3.09 15.02
C GLY A 159 42.09 1.62 15.43
N SER A 160 41.04 0.93 15.88
CA SER A 160 41.11 -0.46 16.34
C SER A 160 40.88 -1.47 15.21
N ASP A 161 41.76 -2.46 15.09
CA ASP A 161 41.64 -3.58 14.15
C ASP A 161 40.46 -4.50 14.56
N SER A 162 39.48 -4.68 13.68
CA SER A 162 38.32 -5.56 13.92
C SER A 162 38.53 -6.96 13.33
N SER A 163 37.93 -7.96 13.99
CA SER A 163 38.11 -9.41 13.83
C SER A 163 37.99 -9.97 12.40
N SER A 164 38.74 -11.04 12.12
CA SER A 164 38.72 -11.81 10.86
C SER A 164 37.57 -12.83 10.79
N MET A 165 36.69 -12.70 9.78
CA MET A 165 35.82 -13.80 9.30
C MET A 165 36.26 -14.22 7.90
N THR A 166 36.11 -15.50 7.57
CA THR A 166 36.41 -16.06 6.25
C THR A 166 35.16 -16.12 5.36
N ARG A 167 35.36 -15.93 4.04
CA ARG A 167 34.32 -15.85 3.00
C ARG A 167 33.42 -17.09 2.87
N SER A 168 33.82 -18.24 3.43
CA SER A 168 33.11 -19.53 3.29
C SER A 168 31.77 -19.63 4.03
N GLU A 169 31.43 -18.64 4.87
CA GLU A 169 30.22 -18.67 5.70
C GLU A 169 29.03 -17.88 5.11
N VAL A 170 29.26 -17.15 4.01
CA VAL A 170 28.25 -16.29 3.39
C VAL A 170 27.31 -17.10 2.49
N PRO A 171 25.99 -16.85 2.46
CA PRO A 171 25.10 -17.47 1.50
C PRO A 171 25.55 -17.20 0.05
N ASP A 172 25.51 -18.23 -0.81
CA ASP A 172 25.76 -18.13 -2.28
C ASP A 172 24.63 -17.38 -3.03
N GLY A 173 24.03 -16.36 -2.40
CA GLY A 173 22.95 -15.57 -2.98
C GLY A 173 23.46 -14.51 -3.95
N ASP A 174 22.94 -14.54 -5.18
CA ASP A 174 23.05 -13.41 -6.14
C ASP A 174 21.98 -12.32 -5.93
N ASP A 175 21.51 -12.10 -4.69
CA ASP A 175 20.65 -10.97 -4.33
C ASP A 175 21.45 -9.84 -3.68
N ASP A 176 20.91 -8.62 -3.67
CA ASP A 176 21.61 -7.41 -3.19
C ASP A 176 22.06 -7.56 -1.72
N VAL A 177 21.26 -8.23 -0.88
CA VAL A 177 21.58 -8.45 0.54
C VAL A 177 22.79 -9.37 0.67
N SER A 178 22.77 -10.51 -0.02
CA SER A 178 23.86 -11.48 -0.03
C SER A 178 25.13 -10.92 -0.70
N GLN A 179 24.99 -10.07 -1.72
CA GLN A 179 26.12 -9.37 -2.35
C GLN A 179 26.75 -8.34 -1.39
N CYS A 180 25.95 -7.45 -0.79
CA CYS A 180 26.46 -6.46 0.17
C CYS A 180 27.19 -7.13 1.34
N LEU A 181 26.67 -8.26 1.82
CA LEU A 181 27.31 -9.03 2.89
C LEU A 181 28.64 -9.64 2.46
N ARG A 182 28.75 -10.16 1.23
CA ARG A 182 30.03 -10.66 0.68
C ARG A 182 31.06 -9.54 0.54
N GLU A 183 30.66 -8.42 -0.06
CA GLU A 183 31.54 -7.25 -0.25
C GLU A 183 32.01 -6.69 1.10
N LEU A 184 31.11 -6.61 2.10
CA LEU A 184 31.46 -6.21 3.46
C LEU A 184 32.55 -7.10 4.07
N ILE A 185 32.41 -8.42 3.92
CA ILE A 185 33.40 -9.38 4.46
C ILE A 185 34.73 -9.25 3.73
N ASP A 186 34.71 -9.07 2.42
CA ASP A 186 35.92 -8.84 1.62
C ASP A 186 36.63 -7.53 2.04
N ASP A 187 35.88 -6.45 2.26
CA ASP A 187 36.43 -5.15 2.69
C ASP A 187 37.00 -5.21 4.11
N LEU A 188 36.34 -5.90 5.03
CA LEU A 188 36.86 -6.12 6.39
C LEU A 188 38.14 -6.98 6.38
N ALA A 189 38.19 -8.04 5.56
CA ALA A 189 39.38 -8.87 5.40
C ALA A 189 40.55 -8.09 4.79
N ALA A 190 40.26 -7.16 3.87
CA ALA A 190 41.24 -6.26 3.27
C ALA A 190 41.57 -5.03 4.14
N LYS A 191 40.99 -4.91 5.34
CA LYS A 191 41.12 -3.76 6.25
C LYS A 191 40.71 -2.42 5.63
N ARG A 192 39.80 -2.43 4.65
CA ARG A 192 39.23 -1.24 4.02
C ARG A 192 38.05 -0.74 4.82
N MET A 193 38.33 -0.15 5.99
CA MET A 193 37.28 0.20 6.97
C MET A 193 36.25 1.20 6.44
N ALA A 194 36.68 2.19 5.63
CA ALA A 194 35.77 3.15 5.00
C ALA A 194 34.82 2.46 4.00
N ASP A 195 35.33 1.54 3.19
CA ASP A 195 34.53 0.76 2.25
C ASP A 195 33.59 -0.19 2.98
N ALA A 196 34.08 -0.89 4.02
CA ALA A 196 33.25 -1.73 4.88
C ALA A 196 32.09 -0.94 5.52
N ARG A 197 32.36 0.30 5.96
CA ARG A 197 31.30 1.20 6.46
C ARG A 197 30.28 1.53 5.38
N HIS A 198 30.72 1.78 4.15
CA HIS A 198 29.81 2.00 3.03
C HIS A 198 28.96 0.75 2.74
N ARG A 199 29.57 -0.45 2.73
CA ARG A 199 28.86 -1.73 2.49
C ARG A 199 27.83 -2.05 3.57
N VAL A 200 28.14 -1.81 4.85
CA VAL A 200 27.17 -2.05 5.93
C VAL A 200 25.99 -1.08 5.87
N ASP A 201 26.23 0.18 5.48
CA ASP A 201 25.15 1.16 5.29
C ASP A 201 24.25 0.78 4.10
N ASN A 202 24.82 0.29 2.99
CA ASN A 202 24.05 -0.26 1.87
C ASN A 202 23.24 -1.51 2.30
N LEU A 203 23.87 -2.42 3.06
CA LEU A 203 23.17 -3.58 3.62
C LEU A 203 21.99 -3.15 4.50
N ALA A 204 22.16 -2.11 5.32
CA ALA A 204 21.09 -1.56 6.15
C ALA A 204 19.92 -1.07 5.30
N ILE A 205 20.19 -0.36 4.20
CA ILE A 205 19.16 0.09 3.25
C ILE A 205 18.34 -1.10 2.74
N HIS A 206 19.00 -2.16 2.24
CA HIS A 206 18.31 -3.31 1.68
C HIS A 206 17.49 -4.09 2.73
N VAL A 207 18.05 -4.31 3.92
CA VAL A 207 17.35 -5.03 5.00
C VAL A 207 16.18 -4.23 5.54
N GLU A 208 16.33 -2.91 5.76
CA GLU A 208 15.23 -2.06 6.23
C GLU A 208 14.10 -1.98 5.19
N ARG A 209 14.44 -1.97 3.89
CA ARG A 209 13.46 -2.04 2.80
C ARG A 209 12.72 -3.38 2.77
N LEU A 210 13.42 -4.50 2.90
CA LEU A 210 12.77 -5.82 2.99
C LEU A 210 11.82 -5.87 4.20
N THR A 211 12.26 -5.35 5.34
CA THR A 211 11.42 -5.23 6.55
C THR A 211 10.15 -4.44 6.26
N ASP A 212 10.29 -3.29 5.58
CA ASP A 212 9.15 -2.44 5.26
C ASP A 212 8.21 -3.04 4.20
N LEU A 213 8.73 -3.82 3.25
CA LEU A 213 7.93 -4.57 2.28
C LEU A 213 7.11 -5.69 2.94
N VAL A 214 7.69 -6.44 3.87
CA VAL A 214 6.95 -7.45 4.63
C VAL A 214 5.91 -6.80 5.55
N ARG A 215 6.24 -5.63 6.12
CA ARG A 215 5.29 -4.83 6.91
C ARG A 215 4.10 -4.35 6.06
N TRP A 216 4.34 -3.92 4.82
CA TRP A 216 3.29 -3.62 3.85
C TRP A 216 2.45 -4.85 3.53
N LEU A 217 3.08 -6.00 3.30
CA LEU A 217 2.39 -7.25 3.01
C LEU A 217 1.43 -7.65 4.14
N ALA A 218 1.92 -7.67 5.38
CA ALA A 218 1.10 -7.97 6.56
C ALA A 218 -0.07 -6.99 6.71
N PHE A 219 0.17 -5.70 6.47
CA PHE A 219 -0.87 -4.70 6.50
C PHE A 219 -1.94 -4.92 5.41
N LEU A 220 -1.54 -5.20 4.17
CA LEU A 220 -2.49 -5.46 3.07
C LEU A 220 -3.35 -6.69 3.36
N ASP A 221 -2.77 -7.74 3.95
CA ASP A 221 -3.49 -8.95 4.35
C ASP A 221 -4.55 -8.63 5.41
N ARG A 222 -4.16 -7.90 6.46
CA ARG A 222 -5.07 -7.45 7.51
C ARG A 222 -6.18 -6.56 6.97
N ASN A 223 -5.85 -5.61 6.11
CA ASN A 223 -6.82 -4.70 5.51
C ASN A 223 -7.87 -5.44 4.67
N LEU A 224 -7.46 -6.43 3.88
CA LEU A 224 -8.40 -7.25 3.14
C LEU A 224 -9.25 -8.14 4.06
N LEU A 225 -8.69 -8.66 5.15
CA LEU A 225 -9.47 -9.41 6.15
C LEU A 225 -10.57 -8.54 6.79
N GLU A 226 -10.27 -7.27 7.08
CA GLU A 226 -11.24 -6.29 7.58
C GLU A 226 -12.32 -5.98 6.52
N ALA A 227 -11.94 -5.79 5.26
CA ALA A 227 -12.89 -5.61 4.17
C ALA A 227 -13.79 -6.86 3.98
N LEU A 228 -13.25 -8.07 4.10
CA LEU A 228 -14.03 -9.31 4.04
C LEU A 228 -14.97 -9.47 5.24
N GLU A 229 -14.61 -8.95 6.42
CA GLU A 229 -15.51 -8.86 7.57
C GLU A 229 -16.67 -7.90 7.29
N PHE A 230 -16.40 -6.75 6.69
CA PHE A 230 -17.43 -5.84 6.23
C PHE A 230 -18.38 -6.49 5.22
N ALA A 231 -17.85 -7.21 4.22
CA ALA A 231 -18.65 -7.97 3.27
C ALA A 231 -19.53 -9.03 3.96
N ALA A 232 -19.03 -9.69 5.01
CA ALA A 232 -19.82 -10.66 5.77
C ALA A 232 -21.04 -10.03 6.45
N ARG A 233 -20.96 -8.76 6.88
CA ARG A 233 -22.12 -7.99 7.39
C ARG A 233 -23.15 -7.67 6.31
N CYS A 234 -22.76 -7.76 5.03
CA CYS A 234 -23.58 -7.44 3.88
C CYS A 234 -24.02 -8.68 3.09
N ARG A 235 -23.94 -9.89 3.67
CA ARG A 235 -24.23 -11.16 2.96
C ARG A 235 -25.59 -11.17 2.27
N ASP A 236 -26.60 -10.60 2.92
CA ASP A 236 -27.96 -10.51 2.40
C ASP A 236 -28.05 -9.77 1.07
N GLN A 237 -27.15 -8.81 0.82
CA GLN A 237 -27.08 -8.05 -0.43
C GLN A 237 -26.62 -8.92 -1.60
N PHE A 238 -25.66 -9.82 -1.36
CA PHE A 238 -25.24 -10.82 -2.36
C PHE A 238 -26.37 -11.80 -2.67
N VAL A 239 -27.08 -12.26 -1.64
CA VAL A 239 -28.25 -13.16 -1.79
C VAL A 239 -29.36 -12.47 -2.59
N ALA A 240 -29.66 -11.21 -2.30
CA ALA A 240 -30.72 -10.46 -2.97
C ALA A 240 -30.44 -10.22 -4.46
N ALA A 241 -29.17 -10.00 -4.84
CA ALA A 241 -28.77 -9.79 -6.23
C ALA A 241 -28.67 -11.09 -7.05
N ASP A 242 -28.55 -12.24 -6.38
CA ASP A 242 -28.29 -13.54 -7.02
C ASP A 242 -29.31 -13.91 -8.13
N PRO A 243 -30.63 -13.76 -7.93
CA PRO A 243 -31.61 -14.12 -8.96
C PRO A 243 -31.48 -13.29 -10.23
N TYR A 244 -31.09 -12.01 -10.12
CA TYR A 244 -30.86 -11.14 -11.28
C TYR A 244 -29.67 -11.64 -12.09
N TYR A 245 -28.56 -11.92 -11.41
CA TYR A 245 -27.31 -12.32 -12.04
C TYR A 245 -27.34 -13.73 -12.64
N ARG A 246 -28.12 -14.66 -12.07
CA ARG A 246 -28.37 -15.95 -12.73
C ARG A 246 -29.05 -15.81 -14.09
N ARG A 247 -29.84 -14.76 -14.30
CA ARG A 247 -30.52 -14.50 -15.59
C ARG A 247 -29.65 -13.74 -16.57
N GLN A 248 -28.93 -12.72 -16.09
CA GLN A 248 -28.14 -11.83 -16.94
C GLN A 248 -26.74 -12.36 -17.26
N GLY A 249 -26.28 -13.36 -16.50
CA GLY A 249 -24.88 -13.76 -16.47
C GLY A 249 -24.10 -12.86 -15.52
N TYR A 250 -23.25 -13.48 -14.72
CA TYR A 250 -22.32 -12.80 -13.83
C TYR A 250 -20.91 -13.00 -14.35
N ASP A 251 -20.21 -11.91 -14.59
CA ASP A 251 -18.79 -11.92 -14.91
C ASP A 251 -18.01 -11.40 -13.70
N THR A 252 -17.36 -12.31 -12.96
CA THR A 252 -16.52 -11.96 -11.82
C THR A 252 -15.51 -10.86 -12.14
N GLY A 253 -15.01 -10.79 -13.38
CA GLY A 253 -14.04 -9.78 -13.79
C GLY A 253 -14.59 -8.35 -13.77
N SER A 254 -15.87 -8.15 -14.07
CA SER A 254 -16.47 -6.81 -14.21
C SER A 254 -17.60 -6.52 -13.21
N ASP A 255 -18.20 -7.54 -12.61
CA ASP A 255 -19.32 -7.40 -11.69
C ASP A 255 -18.90 -7.41 -10.22
N PHE A 256 -17.82 -8.09 -9.85
CA PHE A 256 -17.46 -8.29 -8.44
C PHE A 256 -17.23 -6.97 -7.69
N GLY A 257 -16.67 -5.96 -8.36
CA GLY A 257 -16.48 -4.60 -7.81
C GLY A 257 -17.77 -3.83 -7.50
N ARG A 258 -18.94 -4.40 -7.79
CA ARG A 258 -20.26 -3.80 -7.52
C ARG A 258 -20.80 -4.14 -6.12
N PHE A 259 -20.16 -5.10 -5.46
CA PHE A 259 -20.53 -5.61 -4.16
C PHE A 259 -19.55 -5.18 -3.07
N PRO A 260 -19.96 -5.19 -1.79
CA PRO A 260 -19.10 -4.85 -0.66
C PRO A 260 -17.79 -5.66 -0.64
N SER A 261 -16.68 -5.02 -0.32
CA SER A 261 -15.28 -5.49 -0.44
C SER A 261 -14.78 -5.72 -1.87
N GLY A 262 -15.65 -5.59 -2.87
CA GLY A 262 -15.38 -5.85 -4.27
C GLY A 262 -14.18 -5.08 -4.79
N SER A 263 -14.24 -3.75 -4.62
CA SER A 263 -13.18 -2.84 -5.06
C SER A 263 -11.93 -2.97 -4.18
N ALA A 264 -12.08 -3.30 -2.89
CA ALA A 264 -10.94 -3.51 -1.99
C ALA A 264 -9.99 -4.60 -2.49
N LEU A 265 -10.54 -5.70 -3.00
CA LEU A 265 -9.76 -6.79 -3.58
C LEU A 265 -9.07 -6.38 -4.88
N VAL A 266 -9.75 -5.60 -5.73
CA VAL A 266 -9.16 -5.05 -6.96
C VAL A 266 -8.00 -4.11 -6.65
N HIS A 267 -8.15 -3.20 -5.68
CA HIS A 267 -7.05 -2.32 -5.30
C HIS A 267 -5.94 -3.08 -4.58
N GLY A 268 -6.30 -4.07 -3.76
CA GLY A 268 -5.37 -4.99 -3.12
C GLY A 268 -4.40 -5.59 -4.12
N GLU A 269 -4.89 -6.08 -5.27
CA GLU A 269 -4.07 -6.67 -6.34
C GLU A 269 -2.92 -5.74 -6.76
N ALA A 270 -3.22 -4.48 -7.08
CA ALA A 270 -2.22 -3.51 -7.51
C ALA A 270 -1.20 -3.18 -6.41
N ASN A 271 -1.65 -3.08 -5.15
CA ASN A 271 -0.75 -2.85 -4.03
C ASN A 271 0.18 -4.06 -3.77
N TYR A 272 -0.32 -5.30 -3.88
CA TYR A 272 0.52 -6.50 -3.77
C TYR A 272 1.56 -6.57 -4.89
N TYR A 273 1.19 -6.23 -6.12
CA TYR A 273 2.16 -6.20 -7.21
C TYR A 273 3.25 -5.15 -7.01
N GLU A 274 2.95 -4.01 -6.40
CA GLU A 274 3.98 -3.03 -6.09
C GLU A 274 4.94 -3.52 -4.99
N VAL A 275 4.46 -4.26 -3.99
CA VAL A 275 5.32 -4.95 -3.02
C VAL A 275 6.23 -5.95 -3.74
N GLU A 276 5.67 -6.80 -4.61
CA GLU A 276 6.43 -7.81 -5.37
C GLU A 276 7.48 -7.15 -6.28
N ARG A 277 7.11 -6.09 -7.02
CA ARG A 277 8.02 -5.34 -7.92
C ARG A 277 9.21 -4.77 -7.17
N GLN A 278 8.98 -4.17 -6.00
CA GLN A 278 10.08 -3.64 -5.19
C GLN A 278 10.96 -4.74 -4.61
N ALA A 279 10.38 -5.88 -4.22
CA ALA A 279 11.13 -7.04 -3.76
C ALA A 279 11.95 -7.69 -4.89
N GLU A 280 11.41 -7.76 -6.10
CA GLU A 280 12.15 -8.22 -7.30
C GLU A 280 13.42 -7.40 -7.49
N GLY A 281 13.36 -6.07 -7.33
CA GLY A 281 14.55 -5.21 -7.44
C GLY A 281 15.68 -5.60 -6.49
N ILE A 282 15.36 -6.15 -5.31
CA ILE A 282 16.34 -6.57 -4.29
C ILE A 282 16.83 -8.00 -4.54
N PHE A 283 15.96 -8.89 -5.04
CA PHE A 283 16.25 -10.32 -5.22
C PHE A 283 16.67 -10.71 -6.65
N ARG A 284 16.69 -9.78 -7.60
CA ARG A 284 17.21 -10.00 -8.95
C ARG A 284 18.73 -9.95 -8.96
N VAL A 285 19.31 -10.67 -9.92
CA VAL A 285 20.72 -10.49 -10.28
C VAL A 285 20.82 -9.12 -10.92
N VAL A 286 21.41 -8.15 -10.23
CA VAL A 286 21.80 -6.91 -10.87
C VAL A 286 23.16 -7.15 -11.53
N GLU A 287 23.34 -6.69 -12.78
CA GLU A 287 24.67 -6.29 -13.24
C GLU A 287 25.31 -5.42 -12.15
N PRO A 288 26.62 -5.56 -11.85
CA PRO A 288 27.19 -5.09 -10.60
C PRO A 288 26.76 -3.66 -10.26
N CYS A 289 25.84 -3.55 -9.29
CA CYS A 289 25.18 -2.33 -8.82
C CYS A 289 26.17 -1.36 -8.13
N ALA A 290 27.48 -1.62 -8.22
CA ALA A 290 28.49 -1.13 -7.30
C ALA A 290 29.61 -0.31 -7.95
N ARG A 291 29.60 0.00 -9.26
CA ARG A 291 30.66 0.85 -9.86
C ARG A 291 30.30 2.33 -10.06
N GLY A 292 29.06 2.72 -9.81
CA GLY A 292 28.61 4.12 -9.99
C GLY A 292 28.50 4.96 -8.71
N ILE A 293 28.62 4.36 -7.53
CA ILE A 293 28.39 5.03 -6.24
C ILE A 293 29.69 5.64 -5.68
N GLU A 294 30.85 5.19 -6.15
CA GLU A 294 32.18 5.52 -5.64
C GLU A 294 32.58 7.02 -5.76
N GLY A 295 31.77 7.87 -6.38
CA GLY A 295 32.07 9.30 -6.56
C GLY A 295 31.04 10.30 -6.04
N VAL A 296 29.88 9.86 -5.51
CA VAL A 296 28.74 10.77 -5.29
C VAL A 296 28.52 11.14 -3.82
N MET A 297 29.09 10.41 -2.85
CA MET A 297 28.96 10.72 -1.41
C MET A 297 30.01 11.75 -0.93
N LEU A 298 30.14 12.90 -1.60
CA LEU A 298 31.00 14.00 -1.14
C LEU A 298 30.14 15.10 -0.47
N GLY A 299 30.12 15.08 0.87
CA GLY A 299 29.98 16.24 1.76
C GLY A 299 28.63 16.96 1.90
N GLU A 300 27.81 17.10 0.86
CA GLU A 300 26.63 17.99 0.88
C GLU A 300 25.27 17.27 0.76
N ASP A 301 25.29 15.94 0.68
CA ASP A 301 24.08 15.15 0.51
C ASP A 301 23.24 15.06 1.79
N PRO A 302 21.90 15.20 1.70
CA PRO A 302 21.04 15.09 2.87
C PRO A 302 21.12 13.68 3.47
N VAL A 303 21.16 13.61 4.81
CA VAL A 303 21.20 12.35 5.58
C VAL A 303 20.09 11.37 5.13
N ALA A 304 18.93 11.89 4.71
CA ALA A 304 17.81 11.10 4.19
C ALA A 304 18.15 10.22 2.98
N LEU A 305 19.14 10.58 2.14
CA LEU A 305 19.56 9.75 1.01
C LEU A 305 20.09 8.39 1.44
N ARG A 306 20.57 8.26 2.69
CA ARG A 306 20.98 6.99 3.30
C ARG A 306 19.83 6.00 3.48
N HIS A 307 18.58 6.39 3.20
CA HIS A 307 17.42 5.48 3.25
C HIS A 307 16.76 5.29 1.87
N VAL A 308 17.27 5.96 0.83
CA VAL A 308 16.78 5.88 -0.55
C VAL A 308 17.69 4.95 -1.34
N LEU A 309 17.12 4.16 -2.27
CA LEU A 309 17.95 3.33 -3.15
C LEU A 309 18.89 4.21 -3.98
N PRO A 310 20.16 3.80 -4.18
CA PRO A 310 21.10 4.53 -5.03
C PRO A 310 20.56 4.87 -6.43
N THR A 311 19.82 3.94 -7.03
CA THR A 311 19.18 4.11 -8.34
C THR A 311 18.10 5.20 -8.39
N LEU A 312 17.62 5.67 -7.23
CA LEU A 312 16.57 6.69 -7.09
C LEU A 312 17.08 7.99 -6.46
N TRP A 313 18.38 8.11 -6.15
CA TRP A 313 18.94 9.32 -5.55
C TRP A 313 18.73 10.56 -6.42
N GLY A 314 18.91 10.44 -7.74
CA GLY A 314 18.67 11.54 -8.67
C GLY A 314 17.22 12.05 -8.60
N ALA A 315 16.25 11.13 -8.63
CA ALA A 315 14.83 11.47 -8.51
C ALA A 315 14.49 12.12 -7.17
N PHE A 316 15.07 11.61 -6.07
CA PHE A 316 14.86 12.20 -4.74
C PHE A 316 15.42 13.62 -4.67
N ARG A 317 16.65 13.85 -5.15
CA ARG A 317 17.25 15.20 -5.20
C ARG A 317 16.41 16.15 -6.05
N GLU A 318 15.98 15.74 -7.24
CA GLU A 318 15.16 16.57 -8.14
C GLU A 318 13.85 17.01 -7.48
N LEU A 319 13.14 16.08 -6.84
CA LEU A 319 11.88 16.36 -6.15
C LEU A 319 12.09 17.31 -4.97
N ARG A 320 13.23 17.18 -4.27
CA ARG A 320 13.59 17.92 -3.05
C ARG A 320 14.03 19.36 -3.32
N VAL A 321 14.66 19.63 -4.45
CA VAL A 321 15.25 20.94 -4.78
C VAL A 321 14.17 22.04 -4.83
N GLY A 322 14.43 23.16 -4.14
CA GLY A 322 13.56 24.33 -4.15
C GLY A 322 12.29 24.21 -3.30
N LEU A 323 12.07 23.09 -2.60
CA LEU A 323 10.94 22.94 -1.68
C LEU A 323 11.11 23.83 -0.43
N PRO A 324 10.01 24.37 0.13
CA PRO A 324 10.00 25.00 1.44
C PRO A 324 10.57 24.04 2.51
N GLU A 325 11.25 24.60 3.50
CA GLU A 325 11.97 23.84 4.53
C GLU A 325 11.07 22.79 5.21
N ALA A 326 9.85 23.17 5.59
CA ALA A 326 8.91 22.24 6.23
C ALA A 326 8.55 21.04 5.33
N VAL A 327 8.28 21.27 4.03
CA VAL A 327 7.94 20.19 3.09
C VAL A 327 9.16 19.31 2.82
N ARG A 328 10.33 19.92 2.70
CA ARG A 328 11.61 19.24 2.52
C ARG A 328 11.94 18.34 3.71
N ALA A 329 11.75 18.83 4.94
CA ALA A 329 11.92 18.04 6.16
C ALA A 329 10.96 16.84 6.18
N THR A 330 9.68 17.04 5.86
CA THR A 330 8.72 15.92 5.79
C THR A 330 9.08 14.89 4.72
N LEU A 331 9.62 15.32 3.57
CA LEU A 331 10.11 14.42 2.53
C LEU A 331 11.34 13.63 3.00
N ASP A 332 12.25 14.28 3.73
CA ASP A 332 13.42 13.65 4.34
C ASP A 332 13.00 12.63 5.42
N ASP A 333 12.03 12.97 6.27
CA ASP A 333 11.45 12.07 7.28
C ASP A 333 10.81 10.84 6.63
N ALA A 334 10.07 11.04 5.52
CA ALA A 334 9.42 9.97 4.78
C ALA A 334 10.41 8.94 4.22
N ALA A 335 11.67 9.32 3.95
CA ALA A 335 12.69 8.40 3.48
C ALA A 335 13.09 7.37 4.56
N SER A 336 13.03 7.74 5.84
CA SER A 336 13.44 6.86 6.95
C SER A 336 12.26 6.14 7.63
N ALA A 337 11.05 6.72 7.57
CA ALA A 337 9.90 6.22 8.31
C ALA A 337 9.32 4.89 7.76
N PRO A 338 8.84 3.99 8.64
CA PRO A 338 8.05 2.82 8.29
C PRO A 338 6.86 3.16 7.40
N TYR A 339 6.52 2.27 6.47
CA TYR A 339 5.54 2.40 5.39
C TYR A 339 5.86 3.49 4.37
N ALA A 340 6.24 4.68 4.83
CA ALA A 340 6.55 5.85 4.04
C ALA A 340 7.70 5.61 3.07
N ARG A 341 8.76 4.93 3.50
CA ARG A 341 9.91 4.64 2.65
C ARG A 341 9.57 3.82 1.41
N THR A 342 8.78 2.76 1.58
CA THR A 342 8.32 1.93 0.46
C THR A 342 7.39 2.71 -0.47
N ARG A 343 6.52 3.57 0.08
CA ARG A 343 5.69 4.49 -0.73
C ARG A 343 6.55 5.49 -1.49
N LEU A 344 7.53 6.11 -0.85
CA LEU A 344 8.45 7.04 -1.48
C LEU A 344 9.22 6.38 -2.61
N THR A 345 9.67 5.14 -2.42
CA THR A 345 10.32 4.37 -3.50
C THR A 345 9.38 4.21 -4.71
N SER A 346 8.13 3.79 -4.48
CA SER A 346 7.12 3.65 -5.55
C SER A 346 6.94 4.98 -6.29
N VAL A 347 6.76 6.06 -5.53
CA VAL A 347 6.57 7.43 -6.03
C VAL A 347 7.75 7.92 -6.86
N LEU A 348 8.98 7.78 -6.35
CA LEU A 348 10.19 8.20 -7.06
C LEU A 348 10.43 7.39 -8.34
N PHE A 349 10.33 6.06 -8.24
CA PHE A 349 10.53 5.17 -9.38
C PHE A 349 9.57 5.48 -10.52
N ARG A 350 8.28 5.63 -10.20
CA ARG A 350 7.25 5.92 -11.20
C ARG A 350 7.30 7.36 -11.68
N GLY A 351 7.57 8.31 -10.79
CA GLY A 351 7.75 9.72 -11.12
C GLY A 351 8.88 9.92 -12.12
N GLN A 352 10.04 9.30 -11.86
CA GLN A 352 11.19 9.31 -12.77
C GLN A 352 10.85 8.61 -14.10
N SER A 353 10.25 7.41 -14.04
CA SER A 353 9.92 6.64 -15.24
C SER A 353 8.92 7.36 -16.16
N SER A 354 7.96 8.09 -15.58
CA SER A 354 6.92 8.81 -16.32
C SER A 354 7.26 10.27 -16.66
N GLY A 355 8.40 10.78 -16.17
CA GLY A 355 8.75 12.20 -16.30
C GLY A 355 7.84 13.14 -15.48
N ALA A 356 7.17 12.64 -14.45
CA ALA A 356 6.23 13.42 -13.63
C ALA A 356 6.89 14.20 -12.48
N LEU A 357 8.19 14.01 -12.21
CA LEU A 357 8.90 14.65 -11.08
C LEU A 357 8.75 16.18 -11.04
N PRO A 358 8.85 16.93 -12.16
CA PRO A 358 8.66 18.38 -12.13
C PRO A 358 7.26 18.79 -11.67
N SER A 359 6.22 18.13 -12.18
CA SER A 359 4.83 18.38 -11.78
C SER A 359 4.55 17.94 -10.35
N MET A 360 5.15 16.84 -9.89
CA MET A 360 5.10 16.41 -8.49
C MET A 360 5.69 17.46 -7.56
N ARG A 361 6.81 18.06 -7.95
CA ARG A 361 7.40 19.19 -7.23
C ARG A 361 6.46 20.39 -7.21
N GLU A 362 5.77 20.72 -8.30
CA GLU A 362 4.77 21.80 -8.31
C GLU A 362 3.63 21.56 -7.30
N ALA A 363 3.14 20.31 -7.19
CA ALA A 363 2.14 19.93 -6.19
C ALA A 363 2.66 20.11 -4.76
N LEU A 364 3.91 19.71 -4.49
CA LEU A 364 4.56 19.90 -3.19
C LEU A 364 4.77 21.37 -2.84
N LEU A 365 5.12 22.21 -3.84
CA LEU A 365 5.19 23.66 -3.65
C LEU A 365 3.81 24.24 -3.33
N ALA A 366 2.75 23.76 -3.98
CA ALA A 366 1.38 24.17 -3.69
C ALA A 366 0.95 23.77 -2.27
N LEU A 367 1.31 22.55 -1.83
CA LEU A 367 1.09 22.08 -0.47
C LEU A 367 1.79 22.97 0.57
N GLY A 368 3.08 23.27 0.35
CA GLY A 368 3.87 24.11 1.25
C GLY A 368 3.38 25.55 1.36
N ARG A 369 2.78 26.12 0.30
CA ARG A 369 2.15 27.45 0.36
C ARG A 369 0.91 27.50 1.23
N ARG A 370 0.22 26.36 1.43
CA ARG A 370 -1.05 26.30 2.17
C ARG A 370 -0.91 25.87 3.62
N ARG A 371 0.18 25.17 3.96
CA ARG A 371 0.33 24.54 5.26
C ARG A 371 1.65 24.93 5.90
N VAL A 372 1.56 25.43 7.13
CA VAL A 372 2.72 25.71 7.99
C VAL A 372 3.41 24.41 8.42
N ARG A 373 2.64 23.33 8.59
CA ARG A 373 3.14 21.99 8.93
C ARG A 373 2.53 20.96 7.98
N VAL A 374 3.39 20.13 7.41
CA VAL A 374 3.00 19.07 6.47
C VAL A 374 3.35 17.72 7.08
N GLY A 375 2.35 16.86 7.24
CA GLY A 375 2.55 15.48 7.69
C GLY A 375 2.96 14.55 6.54
N VAL A 376 3.58 13.42 6.87
CA VAL A 376 3.97 12.39 5.88
C VAL A 376 2.75 11.85 5.11
N HIS A 377 1.61 11.70 5.77
CA HIS A 377 0.37 11.29 5.10
C HIS A 377 -0.07 12.31 4.03
N GLU A 378 -0.06 13.59 4.38
CA GLU A 378 -0.44 14.70 3.50
C GLU A 378 0.52 14.85 2.31
N LEU A 379 1.80 14.57 2.52
CA LEU A 379 2.81 14.47 1.47
C LEU A 379 2.42 13.40 0.44
N PHE A 380 2.06 12.19 0.88
CA PHE A 380 1.70 11.12 -0.04
C PHE A 380 0.34 11.29 -0.70
N ASP A 381 -0.60 11.98 -0.06
CA ASP A 381 -1.87 12.34 -0.69
C ASP A 381 -1.64 13.14 -1.97
N VAL A 382 -0.74 14.13 -1.96
CA VAL A 382 -0.46 14.94 -3.17
C VAL A 382 0.45 14.24 -4.17
N LEU A 383 1.30 13.31 -3.70
CA LEU A 383 2.21 12.53 -4.56
C LEU A 383 1.58 11.27 -5.17
N THR A 384 0.29 11.00 -4.92
CA THR A 384 -0.39 9.80 -5.42
C THR A 384 -0.49 9.81 -6.95
N LEU A 385 0.07 8.78 -7.60
CA LEU A 385 0.24 8.75 -9.06
C LEU A 385 -0.90 8.11 -9.86
N ARG A 386 -1.76 7.30 -9.23
CA ARG A 386 -2.89 6.60 -9.88
C ARG A 386 -4.19 6.81 -9.10
N ALA A 387 -5.34 6.86 -9.79
CA ALA A 387 -6.59 6.58 -9.09
C ALA A 387 -6.69 5.09 -8.79
N GLY A 388 -7.12 4.78 -7.58
CA GLY A 388 -7.36 3.41 -7.19
C GLY A 388 -8.77 2.99 -7.52
N GLY A 389 -9.10 2.85 -8.80
CA GLY A 389 -10.36 2.28 -9.30
C GLY A 389 -10.09 1.19 -10.36
N TYR A 390 -10.96 0.18 -10.48
CA TYR A 390 -10.89 -0.80 -11.58
C TYR A 390 -11.01 -0.02 -12.90
N SER A 391 -10.02 -0.14 -13.79
CA SER A 391 -9.86 0.61 -15.05
C SER A 391 -9.27 2.03 -14.97
N CYS A 392 -8.70 2.44 -13.83
CA CYS A 392 -8.04 3.74 -13.66
C CYS A 392 -6.57 3.83 -13.94
N GLY A 393 -6.17 5.03 -14.36
CA GLY A 393 -4.85 5.60 -14.11
C GLY A 393 -3.77 4.60 -14.50
N PHE A 394 -3.98 3.96 -15.65
CA PHE A 394 -3.07 2.93 -16.14
C PHE A 394 -1.71 3.55 -16.44
N GLU A 395 -1.70 4.73 -17.09
CA GLU A 395 -0.47 5.48 -17.30
C GLU A 395 0.01 6.08 -15.98
N TRP A 396 1.27 5.81 -15.65
CA TRP A 396 1.94 6.42 -14.53
C TRP A 396 2.07 7.92 -14.79
N GLY A 397 1.71 8.73 -13.79
CA GLY A 397 1.79 10.18 -13.90
C GLY A 397 0.61 10.84 -14.62
N ASP A 398 -0.46 10.10 -14.93
CA ASP A 398 -1.67 10.65 -15.56
C ASP A 398 -2.23 11.86 -14.79
N ARG A 399 -2.21 11.79 -13.46
CA ARG A 399 -2.64 12.87 -12.55
C ARG A 399 -1.79 14.14 -12.62
N PHE A 400 -0.64 14.06 -13.26
CA PHE A 400 0.32 15.15 -13.47
C PHE A 400 0.32 15.61 -14.94
N ASP A 401 -0.81 15.46 -15.65
CA ASP A 401 -1.02 16.03 -16.99
C ASP A 401 -0.92 17.56 -16.92
N PRO A 402 -0.17 18.22 -17.83
CA PRO A 402 -0.03 19.66 -17.81
C PRO A 402 -1.36 20.41 -17.81
N ARG A 403 -2.42 19.85 -18.41
CA ARG A 403 -3.77 20.43 -18.39
C ARG A 403 -4.37 20.38 -16.99
N ILE A 404 -4.19 19.27 -16.27
CA ILE A 404 -4.64 19.13 -14.88
C ILE A 404 -3.87 20.08 -13.96
N VAL A 405 -2.54 20.15 -14.12
CA VAL A 405 -1.69 21.10 -13.38
C VAL A 405 -2.12 22.54 -13.66
N ALA A 406 -2.47 22.87 -14.91
CA ALA A 406 -3.01 24.18 -15.26
C ALA A 406 -4.37 24.46 -14.59
N PHE A 407 -5.29 23.49 -14.56
CA PHE A 407 -6.57 23.63 -13.84
C PHE A 407 -6.35 23.89 -12.35
N ALA A 408 -5.40 23.18 -11.73
CA ALA A 408 -5.10 23.31 -10.30
C ALA A 408 -4.62 24.71 -9.89
N LYS A 409 -3.99 25.48 -10.81
CA LYS A 409 -3.59 26.87 -10.56
C LYS A 409 -4.78 27.80 -10.30
N GLY A 410 -5.96 27.46 -10.82
CA GLY A 410 -7.21 28.19 -10.60
C GLY A 410 -7.96 27.81 -9.32
N VAL A 411 -7.45 26.85 -8.54
CA VAL A 411 -8.11 26.35 -7.33
C VAL A 411 -7.53 27.07 -6.10
N GLY A 412 -8.37 27.79 -5.36
CA GLY A 412 -7.98 28.57 -4.18
C GLY A 412 -8.96 28.41 -3.01
N GLY A 413 -8.69 29.11 -1.91
CA GLY A 413 -9.52 29.09 -0.71
C GLY A 413 -9.12 28.03 0.32
N ASP A 414 -9.98 27.85 1.31
CA ASP A 414 -9.89 26.75 2.28
C ASP A 414 -10.17 25.38 1.62
N ALA A 415 -10.03 24.29 2.38
CA ALA A 415 -10.12 22.95 1.84
C ALA A 415 -11.49 22.65 1.18
N ASP A 416 -12.59 23.12 1.76
CA ASP A 416 -13.94 22.94 1.21
C ASP A 416 -14.11 23.75 -0.09
N ALA A 417 -13.70 25.02 -0.10
CA ALA A 417 -13.74 25.87 -1.29
C ALA A 417 -12.86 25.33 -2.42
N MET A 418 -11.70 24.76 -2.08
CA MET A 418 -10.81 24.10 -3.04
C MET A 418 -11.47 22.87 -3.65
N PHE A 419 -12.02 21.98 -2.81
CA PHE A 419 -12.67 20.75 -3.25
C PHE A 419 -13.84 21.07 -4.18
N MET A 420 -14.66 22.07 -3.83
CA MET A 420 -15.76 22.53 -4.68
C MET A 420 -15.31 23.20 -5.97
N SER A 421 -14.17 23.89 -5.96
CA SER A 421 -13.59 24.49 -7.17
C SER A 421 -13.02 23.41 -8.11
N ALA A 422 -12.36 22.40 -7.57
CA ALA A 422 -11.91 21.23 -8.32
C ALA A 422 -13.11 20.46 -8.93
N TYR A 423 -14.19 20.27 -8.17
CA TYR A 423 -15.44 19.69 -8.66
C TYR A 423 -15.98 20.48 -9.88
N ARG A 424 -16.10 21.81 -9.76
CA ARG A 424 -16.63 22.64 -10.86
C ARG A 424 -15.77 22.53 -12.12
N LEU A 425 -14.45 22.50 -11.98
CA LEU A 425 -13.52 22.35 -13.09
C LEU A 425 -13.61 20.96 -13.74
N ALA A 426 -13.70 19.90 -12.93
CA ALA A 426 -13.88 18.54 -13.44
C ALA A 426 -15.22 18.39 -14.18
N HIS A 427 -16.31 18.90 -13.61
CA HIS A 427 -17.64 18.88 -14.21
C HIS A 427 -17.70 19.69 -15.53
N ALA A 428 -17.09 20.87 -15.57
CA ALA A 428 -17.03 21.69 -16.79
C ALA A 428 -16.27 21.02 -17.96
N ASN A 429 -15.43 20.03 -17.67
CA ASN A 429 -14.72 19.25 -18.67
C ASN A 429 -15.49 17.98 -19.11
N TYR A 430 -16.61 17.67 -18.48
CA TYR A 430 -17.45 16.52 -18.82
C TYR A 430 -18.47 16.89 -19.89
N ASP A 431 -18.63 16.02 -20.90
CA ASP A 431 -19.75 16.05 -21.82
C ASP A 431 -20.78 14.97 -21.40
N PRO A 432 -21.96 15.36 -20.86
CA PRO A 432 -23.00 14.42 -20.43
C PRO A 432 -23.47 13.45 -21.53
N SER A 433 -23.32 13.83 -22.81
CA SER A 433 -23.66 12.95 -23.94
C SER A 433 -22.62 11.83 -24.17
N ARG A 434 -21.47 11.89 -23.49
CA ARG A 434 -20.32 10.99 -23.66
C ARG A 434 -19.99 10.19 -22.40
N TYR A 435 -21.01 9.71 -21.67
CA TYR A 435 -20.77 8.71 -20.62
C TYR A 435 -20.29 7.41 -21.26
N VAL A 436 -19.01 7.08 -21.10
CA VAL A 436 -18.38 5.90 -21.69
C VAL A 436 -17.49 5.22 -20.65
N GLY A 437 -17.82 3.98 -20.32
CA GLY A 437 -16.95 3.11 -19.53
C GLY A 437 -15.73 2.66 -20.34
N GLY A 438 -14.62 2.37 -19.66
CA GLY A 438 -13.42 1.84 -20.31
C GLY A 438 -12.47 2.89 -20.88
N THR A 439 -12.65 4.16 -20.53
CA THR A 439 -11.61 5.17 -20.77
C THR A 439 -10.46 4.95 -19.78
N HIS A 440 -9.32 4.46 -20.28
CA HIS A 440 -8.24 3.94 -19.43
C HIS A 440 -7.28 5.00 -18.86
N THR A 441 -7.28 6.22 -19.40
CA THR A 441 -6.35 7.28 -18.99
C THR A 441 -7.08 8.61 -18.79
N LEU A 442 -6.61 9.41 -17.83
CA LEU A 442 -7.09 10.79 -17.68
C LEU A 442 -6.77 11.62 -18.92
N ARG A 443 -5.63 11.34 -19.56
CA ARG A 443 -5.21 12.01 -20.79
C ARG A 443 -6.23 11.85 -21.92
N SER A 444 -6.68 10.62 -22.19
CA SER A 444 -7.69 10.31 -23.21
C SER A 444 -9.05 10.91 -22.82
N ALA A 445 -9.44 10.75 -21.55
CA ALA A 445 -10.69 11.29 -21.03
C ALA A 445 -10.80 12.82 -21.17
N LEU A 446 -9.71 13.55 -20.88
CA LEU A 446 -9.64 15.01 -21.09
C LEU A 446 -9.67 15.40 -22.57
N GLY A 447 -9.12 14.57 -23.46
CA GLY A 447 -9.12 14.81 -24.90
C GLY A 447 -10.50 14.60 -25.53
N SER A 448 -11.23 13.59 -25.07
CA SER A 448 -12.55 13.20 -25.61
C SER A 448 -13.73 13.80 -24.86
N LYS A 449 -13.49 14.33 -23.65
CA LYS A 449 -14.51 14.71 -22.64
C LYS A 449 -15.43 13.56 -22.23
N ALA A 450 -15.03 12.32 -22.51
CA ALA A 450 -15.76 11.12 -22.15
C ALA A 450 -15.29 10.62 -20.78
N PHE A 451 -16.20 10.63 -19.80
CA PHE A 451 -15.92 10.16 -18.45
C PHE A 451 -16.93 9.09 -18.03
N ASP A 452 -16.46 8.11 -17.28
CA ASP A 452 -17.28 7.32 -16.36
C ASP A 452 -17.16 7.90 -14.94
N CYS A 453 -17.90 7.33 -13.98
CA CYS A 453 -17.89 7.78 -12.58
C CYS A 453 -16.48 7.74 -11.97
N ILE A 454 -15.64 6.82 -12.44
CA ILE A 454 -14.30 6.62 -11.91
C ILE A 454 -13.33 7.67 -12.47
N ARG A 455 -13.37 7.97 -13.78
CA ARG A 455 -12.53 9.03 -14.38
C ARG A 455 -12.92 10.41 -13.89
N ALA A 456 -14.21 10.68 -13.73
CA ALA A 456 -14.68 11.97 -13.22
C ALA A 456 -14.19 12.20 -11.79
N THR A 457 -14.26 11.16 -10.95
CA THR A 457 -13.68 11.16 -9.60
C THR A 457 -12.17 11.40 -9.64
N ASP A 458 -11.44 10.63 -10.46
CA ASP A 458 -9.99 10.73 -10.58
C ASP A 458 -9.53 12.12 -11.03
N LEU A 459 -10.22 12.73 -12.00
CA LEU A 459 -9.92 14.09 -12.47
C LEU A 459 -10.13 15.12 -11.35
N LEU A 460 -11.25 15.05 -10.64
CA LEU A 460 -11.54 15.95 -9.52
C LEU A 460 -10.45 15.85 -8.46
N GLU A 461 -10.16 14.62 -8.00
CA GLU A 461 -9.14 14.40 -6.99
C GLU A 461 -7.75 14.85 -7.46
N ALA A 462 -7.40 14.62 -8.72
CA ALA A 462 -6.13 15.07 -9.29
C ALA A 462 -6.03 16.60 -9.25
N ILE A 463 -7.04 17.33 -9.72
CA ILE A 463 -7.07 18.79 -9.67
C ILE A 463 -6.92 19.28 -8.22
N TYR A 464 -7.68 18.70 -7.29
CA TYR A 464 -7.66 19.06 -5.87
C TYR A 464 -6.27 18.82 -5.24
N ARG A 465 -5.66 17.66 -5.49
CA ARG A 465 -4.31 17.30 -4.97
C ARG A 465 -3.21 18.16 -5.58
N GLN A 466 -3.23 18.40 -6.90
CA GLN A 466 -2.27 19.29 -7.58
C GLN A 466 -2.34 20.73 -7.04
N ALA A 467 -3.51 21.16 -6.54
CA ALA A 467 -3.68 22.47 -5.93
C ALA A 467 -3.11 22.54 -4.49
N GLY A 468 -2.54 21.46 -3.97
CA GLY A 468 -2.07 21.33 -2.58
C GLY A 468 -3.16 20.83 -1.61
N GLY A 469 -4.28 20.33 -2.14
CA GLY A 469 -5.36 19.74 -1.36
C GLY A 469 -4.97 18.36 -0.82
N THR A 470 -5.36 18.06 0.42
CA THR A 470 -4.99 16.81 1.12
C THR A 470 -6.25 16.12 1.62
N ARG A 471 -6.12 14.89 2.11
CA ARG A 471 -7.20 14.09 2.69
C ARG A 471 -8.36 13.88 1.71
N SER A 472 -7.99 13.65 0.45
CA SER A 472 -8.92 13.25 -0.60
C SER A 472 -9.06 11.73 -0.57
N VAL A 473 -10.28 11.25 -0.61
CA VAL A 473 -10.64 9.84 -0.56
C VAL A 473 -11.55 9.50 -1.73
N GLU A 474 -11.52 8.24 -2.14
CA GLU A 474 -12.52 7.71 -3.05
C GLU A 474 -13.69 7.15 -2.23
N VAL A 475 -14.92 7.46 -2.63
CA VAL A 475 -16.13 6.90 -2.01
C VAL A 475 -16.86 6.06 -3.05
N ARG A 476 -17.12 4.80 -2.69
CA ARG A 476 -17.71 3.80 -3.55
C ARG A 476 -19.07 3.38 -3.02
N GLU A 477 -20.07 3.47 -3.88
CA GLU A 477 -21.43 3.03 -3.58
C GLU A 477 -21.66 1.63 -4.17
N CYS A 478 -21.81 0.65 -3.28
CA CYS A 478 -22.17 -0.73 -3.63
C CYS A 478 -23.68 -0.81 -3.80
N ARG A 479 -24.15 -1.15 -4.99
CA ARG A 479 -25.58 -1.14 -5.37
C ARG A 479 -26.11 -2.50 -5.83
N GLY A 480 -25.26 -3.54 -5.83
CA GLY A 480 -25.54 -4.88 -6.40
C GLY A 480 -25.95 -4.88 -7.87
N GLY A 481 -25.83 -3.74 -8.55
CA GLY A 481 -25.97 -3.49 -9.98
C GLY A 481 -24.91 -2.47 -10.37
N PRO A 482 -25.17 -1.50 -11.27
CA PRO A 482 -24.20 -0.46 -11.59
C PRO A 482 -23.78 0.33 -10.35
N SER A 483 -22.58 0.05 -9.85
CA SER A 483 -21.92 0.77 -8.77
C SER A 483 -21.53 2.19 -9.19
N HIS A 484 -21.33 3.07 -8.22
CA HIS A 484 -20.94 4.45 -8.47
C HIS A 484 -19.73 4.83 -7.63
N THR A 485 -18.80 5.57 -8.23
CA THR A 485 -17.63 6.11 -7.54
C THR A 485 -17.70 7.62 -7.58
N VAL A 486 -17.42 8.25 -6.44
CA VAL A 486 -17.44 9.71 -6.25
C VAL A 486 -16.23 10.14 -5.42
N ALA A 487 -15.82 11.39 -5.59
CA ALA A 487 -14.70 11.93 -4.80
C ALA A 487 -15.18 12.32 -3.41
N GLY A 488 -14.30 12.21 -2.42
CA GLY A 488 -14.54 12.65 -1.06
C GLY A 488 -13.40 13.51 -0.53
N HIS A 489 -13.72 14.43 0.37
CA HIS A 489 -12.75 15.16 1.17
C HIS A 489 -13.05 14.97 2.66
N VAL A 490 -12.05 14.49 3.40
CA VAL A 490 -12.17 14.21 4.83
C VAL A 490 -11.99 15.50 5.62
N GLN A 491 -12.98 15.81 6.44
CA GLN A 491 -13.04 17.01 7.27
C GLN A 491 -13.45 16.66 8.70
N ARG A 492 -13.14 17.57 9.64
CA ARG A 492 -13.54 17.43 11.04
C ARG A 492 -14.66 18.43 11.34
N ARG A 493 -15.85 17.94 11.71
CA ARG A 493 -17.01 18.76 12.08
C ARG A 493 -17.46 18.37 13.48
N ALA A 494 -17.62 19.34 14.39
CA ALA A 494 -18.02 19.08 15.78
C ALA A 494 -17.21 17.96 16.48
N GLY A 495 -15.92 17.83 16.15
CA GLY A 495 -15.04 16.81 16.71
C GLY A 495 -15.10 15.44 16.02
N THR A 496 -16.09 15.19 15.14
CA THR A 496 -16.23 13.94 14.38
C THR A 496 -15.66 14.04 12.97
N TRP A 497 -15.19 12.92 12.44
CA TRP A 497 -14.73 12.82 11.06
C TRP A 497 -15.93 12.62 10.14
N THR A 498 -16.06 13.51 9.16
CA THR A 498 -17.06 13.42 8.09
C THR A 498 -16.36 13.51 6.75
N VAL A 499 -16.97 12.97 5.70
CA VAL A 499 -16.44 13.09 4.32
C VAL A 499 -17.43 13.90 3.51
N ALA A 500 -17.03 15.08 3.03
CA ALA A 500 -17.79 15.77 1.99
C ALA A 500 -17.60 15.03 0.68
N VAL A 501 -18.69 14.60 0.05
CA VAL A 501 -18.66 13.83 -1.20
C VAL A 501 -19.03 14.71 -2.37
N ALA A 502 -18.41 14.57 -3.55
CA ALA A 502 -18.82 15.27 -4.77
C ALA A 502 -18.79 14.35 -6.00
N ASP A 503 -19.83 14.47 -6.84
CA ASP A 503 -19.99 13.72 -8.09
C ASP A 503 -19.82 14.64 -9.30
N ALA A 504 -18.64 14.60 -9.92
CA ALA A 504 -18.33 15.43 -11.08
C ALA A 504 -19.18 15.12 -12.33
N LEU A 505 -19.97 14.04 -12.35
CA LEU A 505 -20.90 13.76 -13.44
C LEU A 505 -22.25 14.48 -13.29
N ARG A 506 -22.58 15.00 -12.09
CA ARG A 506 -23.88 15.61 -11.81
C ARG A 506 -23.78 17.14 -11.70
N PRO A 507 -24.70 17.89 -12.34
CA PRO A 507 -24.66 19.35 -12.39
C PRO A 507 -25.05 20.03 -11.07
N ARG A 508 -25.73 19.31 -10.18
CA ARG A 508 -26.06 19.78 -8.84
C ARG A 508 -25.40 18.90 -7.79
N HIS A 509 -24.56 19.53 -6.99
CA HIS A 509 -24.19 19.04 -5.68
C HIS A 509 -25.34 19.32 -4.70
N GLU A 510 -26.52 18.71 -4.92
CA GLU A 510 -27.65 18.87 -4.01
C GLU A 510 -27.36 18.13 -2.70
N GLY A 511 -26.78 18.89 -1.77
CA GLY A 511 -26.33 18.43 -0.46
C GLY A 511 -24.95 17.80 -0.55
N ALA A 512 -23.97 18.42 0.13
CA ALA A 512 -22.78 17.70 0.58
C ALA A 512 -23.26 16.56 1.48
N THR A 513 -23.59 15.41 0.89
CA THR A 513 -23.87 14.19 1.62
C THR A 513 -22.61 13.86 2.39
N SER A 514 -22.64 14.15 3.69
CA SER A 514 -21.56 13.77 4.59
C SER A 514 -21.59 12.25 4.71
N TRP A 515 -20.53 11.54 4.36
CA TRP A 515 -20.44 10.16 4.82
C TRP A 515 -20.22 10.15 6.35
N PRO A 516 -20.92 9.28 7.11
CA PRO A 516 -21.91 8.30 6.66
C PRO A 516 -23.36 8.81 6.60
N GLU A 517 -23.68 9.93 7.26
CA GLU A 517 -25.04 10.43 7.52
C GLU A 517 -25.88 10.64 6.25
N GLY A 518 -25.28 11.19 5.20
CA GLY A 518 -25.92 11.42 3.90
C GLY A 518 -26.32 10.15 3.17
N TYR A 519 -25.82 8.99 3.60
CA TYR A 519 -26.19 7.68 3.04
C TYR A 519 -27.19 6.92 3.91
N ALA A 520 -27.51 7.38 5.12
CA ALA A 520 -28.43 6.67 6.01
C ALA A 520 -29.84 6.48 5.44
N THR A 521 -30.24 7.33 4.50
CA THR A 521 -31.54 7.29 3.80
C THR A 521 -31.39 6.97 2.31
N SER A 522 -30.24 6.48 1.86
CA SER A 522 -30.05 6.16 0.45
C SER A 522 -30.95 4.99 0.05
N GLU A 523 -31.78 5.21 -0.98
CA GLU A 523 -32.66 4.18 -1.56
C GLU A 523 -31.94 3.26 -2.56
N VAL A 524 -30.72 3.63 -2.98
CA VAL A 524 -30.02 2.96 -4.10
C VAL A 524 -28.79 2.18 -3.64
N ALA A 525 -27.97 2.76 -2.75
CA ALA A 525 -26.79 2.09 -2.22
C ALA A 525 -27.17 1.09 -1.12
N TYR A 526 -26.62 -0.11 -1.21
CA TYR A 526 -26.70 -1.12 -0.15
C TYR A 526 -25.61 -0.94 0.90
N ALA A 527 -24.45 -0.49 0.46
CA ALA A 527 -23.30 -0.21 1.31
C ALA A 527 -22.44 0.89 0.66
N VAL A 528 -21.63 1.56 1.48
CA VAL A 528 -20.71 2.59 1.02
C VAL A 528 -19.33 2.32 1.60
N GLU A 529 -18.31 2.36 0.75
CA GLU A 529 -16.91 2.12 1.10
C GLU A 529 -16.10 3.39 0.87
N VAL A 530 -15.12 3.63 1.74
CA VAL A 530 -14.19 4.76 1.63
C VAL A 530 -12.79 4.21 1.43
N TYR A 531 -12.08 4.74 0.45
CA TYR A 531 -10.72 4.32 0.10
C TYR A 531 -9.74 5.48 0.22
N GLU A 532 -8.58 5.19 0.81
CA GLU A 532 -7.47 6.13 0.95
C GLU A 532 -6.30 5.77 0.03
N PRO A 533 -5.41 6.72 -0.29
CA PRO A 533 -4.22 6.40 -1.08
C PRO A 533 -3.34 5.31 -0.47
N GLY A 534 -3.03 4.30 -1.28
CA GLY A 534 -2.23 3.14 -0.93
C GLY A 534 -0.75 3.27 -1.29
N LEU A 535 -0.14 2.10 -1.54
CA LEU A 535 1.22 1.97 -2.04
C LEU A 535 1.30 2.17 -3.57
N ASP A 536 0.31 1.66 -4.30
CA ASP A 536 0.14 1.89 -5.74
C ASP A 536 -1.18 2.59 -6.07
N THR A 537 -2.27 2.11 -5.47
CA THR A 537 -3.62 2.55 -5.80
C THR A 537 -4.32 3.10 -4.57
N ALA A 538 -5.42 2.49 -4.15
CA ALA A 538 -6.15 2.85 -2.95
C ALA A 538 -6.22 1.66 -1.98
N ILE A 539 -6.62 1.90 -0.74
CA ILE A 539 -6.73 0.90 0.32
C ILE A 539 -8.03 1.15 1.06
N TRP A 540 -8.72 0.05 1.42
CA TRP A 540 -10.02 0.13 2.07
C TRP A 540 -9.84 0.76 3.45
N SER A 541 -10.52 1.88 3.72
CA SER A 541 -10.37 2.62 4.97
C SER A 541 -11.57 2.49 5.88
N ALA A 542 -12.77 2.41 5.30
CA ALA A 542 -14.00 2.23 6.06
C ALA A 542 -15.13 1.69 5.18
N GLY A 543 -16.13 1.10 5.83
CA GLY A 543 -17.38 0.68 5.21
C GLY A 543 -18.57 1.03 6.09
N TYR A 544 -19.68 1.40 5.46
CA TYR A 544 -20.97 1.68 6.09
C TYR A 544 -22.07 0.84 5.43
N VAL A 545 -22.82 0.09 6.24
CA VAL A 545 -23.96 -0.71 5.77
C VAL A 545 -25.19 0.19 5.72
N VAL A 546 -25.76 0.39 4.53
CA VAL A 546 -26.93 1.25 4.33
C VAL A 546 -28.21 0.45 4.51
N THR A 547 -28.32 -0.72 3.89
CA THR A 547 -29.53 -1.56 3.92
C THR A 547 -29.25 -2.95 4.48
N GLY A 548 -30.30 -3.60 5.01
CA GLY A 548 -30.25 -4.97 5.51
C GLY A 548 -30.20 -5.07 7.04
N PRO A 549 -30.10 -6.29 7.59
CA PRO A 549 -30.12 -6.54 9.04
C PRO A 549 -28.99 -5.83 9.82
N ALA A 550 -27.88 -5.50 9.14
CA ALA A 550 -26.74 -4.78 9.71
C ALA A 550 -26.73 -3.27 9.38
N SER A 551 -27.82 -2.72 8.83
CA SER A 551 -27.93 -1.28 8.51
C SER A 551 -27.53 -0.39 9.70
N GLY A 552 -26.80 0.69 9.41
CA GLY A 552 -26.24 1.59 10.43
C GLY A 552 -24.90 1.14 11.01
N THR A 553 -24.39 -0.04 10.62
CA THR A 553 -23.07 -0.53 11.06
C THR A 553 -21.96 0.14 10.26
N ARG A 554 -20.99 0.71 10.97
CA ARG A 554 -19.75 1.24 10.41
C ARG A 554 -18.55 0.44 10.90
N ILE A 555 -17.67 0.07 9.98
CA ILE A 555 -16.39 -0.58 10.26
C ILE A 555 -15.28 0.31 9.69
N ASP A 556 -14.33 0.70 10.54
CA ASP A 556 -13.13 1.44 10.14
C ASP A 556 -11.91 0.51 10.20
N ALA A 557 -11.08 0.55 9.15
CA ALA A 557 -9.81 -0.16 9.11
C ALA A 557 -8.74 0.54 9.94
N ALA A 558 -7.80 -0.23 10.48
CA ALA A 558 -6.58 0.33 11.05
C ALA A 558 -5.59 0.69 9.94
N LEU A 559 -5.26 1.96 9.77
CA LEU A 559 -4.29 2.47 8.80
C LEU A 559 -3.04 2.99 9.52
N PRO A 560 -1.96 2.19 9.66
CA PRO A 560 -0.83 2.52 10.52
C PRO A 560 0.02 3.71 10.04
N PHE A 561 -0.13 4.12 8.78
CA PHE A 561 0.52 5.29 8.20
C PHE A 561 -0.38 6.54 8.17
N VAL A 562 -1.57 6.46 8.78
CA VAL A 562 -2.52 7.57 8.92
C VAL A 562 -2.70 7.79 10.43
N PRO A 563 -2.05 8.81 11.02
CA PRO A 563 -1.98 8.97 12.47
C PRO A 563 -3.33 8.91 13.19
N GLU A 564 -4.39 9.47 12.58
CA GLU A 564 -5.72 9.52 13.21
C GLU A 564 -6.54 8.23 13.04
N ARG A 565 -6.01 7.23 12.32
CA ARG A 565 -6.65 5.95 12.01
C ARG A 565 -5.76 4.74 12.35
N SER A 566 -4.77 4.91 13.24
CA SER A 566 -3.83 3.83 13.60
C SER A 566 -4.49 2.62 14.29
N GLU A 567 -5.72 2.78 14.79
CA GLU A 567 -6.47 1.75 15.51
C GLU A 567 -7.82 1.48 14.83
N ARG A 568 -8.19 0.19 14.81
CA ARG A 568 -9.49 -0.26 14.31
C ARG A 568 -10.62 0.26 15.21
N ARG A 569 -11.73 0.68 14.62
CA ARG A 569 -12.95 1.07 15.34
C ARG A 569 -14.19 0.46 14.68
N GLU A 570 -15.01 -0.21 15.48
CA GLU A 570 -16.37 -0.57 15.09
C GLU A 570 -17.32 0.39 15.82
N VAL A 571 -18.15 1.09 15.07
CA VAL A 571 -19.13 2.03 15.62
C VAL A 571 -20.51 1.58 15.19
N ARG A 572 -21.34 1.21 16.17
CA ARG A 572 -22.78 1.02 15.96
C ARG A 572 -23.47 2.33 16.30
N GLN A 573 -23.93 3.05 15.29
CA GLN A 573 -24.84 4.17 15.53
C GLN A 573 -26.24 3.62 15.83
N TYR A 574 -26.75 3.90 17.03
CA TYR A 574 -28.17 3.71 17.34
C TYR A 574 -28.98 4.79 16.61
N VAL A 575 -29.39 4.53 15.37
CA VAL A 575 -30.37 5.39 14.68
C VAL A 575 -31.67 4.61 14.47
N ARG A 576 -32.74 5.14 15.06
CA ARG A 576 -34.13 4.65 14.94
C ARG A 576 -34.51 4.59 13.46
N SER A 577 -34.71 3.39 12.93
CA SER A 577 -35.23 3.14 11.58
C SER A 577 -36.65 3.75 11.42
N PRO A 578 -36.90 4.59 10.40
CA PRO A 578 -38.18 4.59 9.73
C PRO A 578 -38.23 3.33 8.84
N ARG A 579 -39.30 2.55 8.99
CA ARG A 579 -39.52 1.25 8.34
C ARG A 579 -39.25 1.32 6.83
N TYR A 580 -38.24 0.59 6.35
CA TYR A 580 -38.06 0.30 4.94
C TYR A 580 -39.21 -0.60 4.46
N ARG A 581 -40.06 -0.09 3.56
CA ARG A 581 -40.95 -0.92 2.73
C ARG A 581 -40.17 -1.21 1.45
N GLY A 582 -39.78 -2.47 1.26
CA GLY A 582 -39.05 -2.87 0.05
C GLY A 582 -39.82 -2.57 -1.24
N PRO A 583 -39.13 -2.54 -2.39
CA PRO A 583 -39.79 -2.40 -3.69
C PRO A 583 -40.70 -3.61 -3.95
N GLN A 584 -41.93 -3.34 -4.38
CA GLN A 584 -42.85 -4.33 -4.95
C GLN A 584 -42.45 -4.70 -6.38
#